data_AF-A0A645HVP1-F1
#
_entry.id   AF-A0A645HVP1-F1
#
_cell.length_a   1.000
_cell.length_b   1.000
_cell.length_c   1.000
_cell.angle_alpha   90.00
_cell.angle_beta   90.00
_cell.angle_gamma   90.00
#
_symmetry.space_group_name_H-M   'P 1'
#
loop_
_entity.id
_entity.type
_entity.pdbx_description
1 polymer ?
#
loop_
_entity_poly.entity_id
_entity_poly.type
_entity_poly.pdbx_seq_one_letter_code
_entity_poly.pdbx_strand_id
1 'polypeptide(L)'
;MRKEKKRPKGHLPVEALSDWLIEPESLDESLREMYRLINRLKTLEKVVVLLYLEEKSYQEIADITGLTLSNVATKLKRAKEKLREMSNL
;
A
#
# COMPACT_ATOMS: atom_id res chain seq x y z
N MET A 1 -5.75 20.54 -17.46
CA MET A 1 -5.00 19.57 -18.30
C MET A 1 -3.83 19.03 -17.50
N ARG A 2 -3.90 17.79 -17.03
CA ARG A 2 -2.83 17.15 -16.23
C ARG A 2 -1.82 16.55 -17.21
N LYS A 3 -0.58 17.05 -17.21
CA LYS A 3 0.49 16.51 -18.05
C LYS A 3 1.00 15.22 -17.40
N GLU A 4 0.72 14.07 -18.01
CA GLU A 4 1.32 12.80 -17.63
C GLU A 4 2.83 12.84 -17.93
N LYS A 5 3.65 12.92 -16.89
CA LYS A 5 5.11 12.84 -17.01
C LYS A 5 5.51 11.39 -17.30
N LYS A 6 5.93 11.12 -18.54
CA LYS A 6 6.44 9.82 -18.98
C LYS A 6 7.66 9.41 -18.14
N ARG A 7 7.69 8.16 -17.68
CA ARG A 7 8.84 7.59 -16.94
C ARG A 7 10.07 7.54 -17.86
N PRO A 8 11.22 8.13 -17.47
CA PRO A 8 12.45 8.07 -18.24
C PRO A 8 13.05 6.65 -18.22
N LYS A 9 13.50 6.17 -19.39
CA LYS A 9 14.23 4.90 -19.54
C LYS A 9 15.72 5.22 -19.74
N GLY A 10 16.59 4.80 -18.82
CA GLY A 10 18.04 4.98 -18.90
C GLY A 10 18.70 5.11 -17.52
N HIS A 11 20.03 5.26 -17.48
CA HIS A 11 20.75 5.67 -16.26
C HIS A 11 20.33 7.10 -15.90
N LEU A 12 19.45 7.23 -14.90
CA LEU A 12 19.10 8.52 -14.34
C LEU A 12 20.19 8.97 -13.37
N PRO A 13 20.69 10.21 -13.50
CA PRO A 13 21.47 10.86 -12.46
C PRO A 13 20.68 10.84 -11.15
N VAL A 14 21.36 10.61 -10.02
CA VAL A 14 20.74 10.54 -8.69
C VAL A 14 20.01 11.85 -8.37
N GLU A 15 20.51 12.96 -8.90
CA GLU A 15 19.93 14.29 -8.79
C GLU A 15 18.55 14.37 -9.47
N ALA A 16 18.36 13.68 -10.60
CA ALA A 16 17.08 13.62 -11.31
C ALA A 16 16.09 12.63 -10.69
N LEU A 17 16.56 11.72 -9.82
CA LEU A 17 15.69 10.88 -8.99
C LEU A 17 15.02 11.68 -7.86
N SER A 18 15.64 12.76 -7.38
CA SER A 18 15.10 13.57 -6.28
C SER A 18 13.70 14.12 -6.57
N ASP A 19 13.41 14.46 -7.83
CA ASP A 19 12.09 14.96 -8.25
C ASP A 19 10.99 13.88 -8.29
N TRP A 20 11.38 12.60 -8.29
CA TRP A 20 10.48 11.44 -8.29
C TRP A 20 10.41 10.74 -6.93
N LEU A 21 11.46 10.86 -6.14
CA LEU A 21 11.47 10.48 -4.74
C LEU A 21 10.57 11.49 -4.05
N ILE A 22 9.35 11.07 -3.72
CA ILE A 22 8.49 11.83 -2.82
C ILE A 22 9.29 11.99 -1.54
N GLU A 23 9.82 13.20 -1.30
CA GLU A 23 10.50 13.49 -0.05
C GLU A 23 9.51 13.15 1.06
N PRO A 24 9.89 12.30 2.02
CA PRO A 24 8.98 11.86 3.05
C PRO A 24 8.27 13.05 3.70
N GLU A 25 8.96 14.19 3.87
CA GLU A 25 8.46 15.43 4.48
C GLU A 25 7.23 16.03 3.77
N SER A 26 6.93 15.62 2.54
CA SER A 26 5.73 16.04 1.79
C SER A 26 4.52 15.10 1.95
N LEU A 27 4.70 13.93 2.57
CA LEU A 27 3.60 13.00 2.88
C LEU A 27 2.96 13.43 4.20
N ASP A 28 1.63 13.57 4.17
CA ASP A 28 0.80 13.80 5.35
C ASP A 28 1.22 12.87 6.50
N GLU A 29 1.38 13.40 7.71
CA GLU A 29 1.74 12.63 8.90
C GLU A 29 0.78 11.44 9.12
N SER A 30 -0.51 11.64 8.82
CA SER A 30 -1.51 10.57 8.88
C SER A 30 -1.23 9.44 7.88
N LEU A 31 -0.71 9.78 6.70
CA LEU A 31 -0.34 8.82 5.66
C LEU A 31 0.92 8.05 6.04
N ARG A 32 1.91 8.73 6.64
CA ARG A 32 3.12 8.09 7.20
C ARG A 32 2.75 7.10 8.30
N GLU A 33 1.90 7.52 9.23
CA GLU A 33 1.46 6.65 10.33
C GLU A 33 0.66 5.45 9.79
N MET A 34 -0.21 5.64 8.79
CA MET A 34 -0.90 4.55 8.12
C MET A 34 0.08 3.51 7.55
N TYR A 35 1.11 3.95 6.81
CA TYR A 35 2.12 3.03 6.27
C TYR A 35 2.93 2.34 7.38
N ARG A 36 3.24 3.05 8.48
CA ARG A 36 3.93 2.47 9.64
C ARG A 36 3.08 1.36 10.28
N LEU A 37 1.79 1.58 10.46
CA LEU A 37 0.86 0.61 11.03
C LEU A 37 0.63 -0.60 10.10
N ILE A 38 0.44 -0.37 8.80
CA ILE A 38 0.36 -1.45 7.79
C ILE A 38 1.63 -2.30 7.83
N ASN A 39 2.79 -1.69 8.05
CA ASN A 39 4.06 -2.42 8.13
C ASN A 39 4.18 -3.36 9.31
N ARG A 40 3.39 -3.17 10.37
CA ARG A 40 3.32 -4.04 11.56
C ARG A 40 2.38 -5.24 11.39
N LEU A 41 1.58 -5.28 10.32
CA LEU A 41 0.74 -6.44 10.00
C LEU A 41 1.58 -7.67 9.60
N LYS A 42 1.02 -8.86 9.78
CA LYS A 42 1.66 -10.10 9.26
C LYS A 42 1.76 -10.03 7.74
N THR A 43 2.77 -10.67 7.15
CA THR A 43 3.08 -10.61 5.71
C THR A 43 1.85 -10.82 4.82
N LEU A 44 1.07 -11.88 5.06
CA LEU A 44 -0.14 -12.17 4.28
C LEU A 44 -1.25 -11.13 4.45
N GLU A 45 -1.41 -10.57 5.65
CA GLU A 45 -2.40 -9.52 5.92
C GLU A 45 -1.99 -8.21 5.23
N LYS A 46 -0.70 -7.88 5.29
CA LYS A 46 -0.10 -6.74 4.60
C LYS A 46 -0.33 -6.80 3.09
N VAL A 47 -0.04 -7.95 2.46
CA VAL A 47 -0.25 -8.14 1.02
C VAL A 47 -1.72 -7.93 0.64
N VAL A 48 -2.66 -8.51 1.40
CA VAL A 48 -4.10 -8.34 1.16
C VAL A 48 -4.54 -6.88 1.28
N VAL A 49 -4.03 -6.15 2.28
CA VAL A 49 -4.33 -4.73 2.46
C VAL A 49 -3.76 -3.88 1.32
N LEU A 50 -2.51 -4.11 0.93
CA LEU A 50 -1.87 -3.35 -0.15
C LEU A 50 -2.61 -3.52 -1.48
N LEU A 51 -2.96 -4.77 -1.84
CA LEU A 51 -3.73 -5.02 -3.06
C LEU A 51 -5.12 -4.38 -3.00
N TYR A 52 -5.77 -4.37 -1.84
CA TYR A 52 -7.05 -3.68 -1.66
C TYR A 52 -6.92 -2.15 -1.82
N LEU A 53 -5.81 -1.56 -1.37
CA LEU A 53 -5.51 -0.13 -1.57
C LEU A 53 -5.20 0.21 -3.03
N GLU A 54 -4.71 -0.77 -3.81
CA GLU A 54 -4.58 -0.69 -5.28
C GLU A 54 -5.90 -0.96 -6.02
N GLU A 55 -7.04 -0.84 -5.33
CA GLU A 55 -8.40 -0.99 -5.85
C GLU A 55 -8.69 -2.39 -6.45
N LYS A 56 -7.93 -3.42 -6.06
CA LYS A 56 -8.22 -4.79 -6.48
C LYS A 56 -9.50 -5.32 -5.84
N SER A 57 -10.34 -5.95 -6.64
CA SER A 57 -11.49 -6.70 -6.16
C SER A 57 -11.04 -7.90 -5.31
N TYR A 58 -11.92 -8.41 -4.45
CA TYR A 58 -11.59 -9.58 -3.63
C TYR A 58 -11.25 -10.81 -4.49
N GLN A 59 -11.85 -10.92 -5.68
CA GLN A 59 -11.56 -11.99 -6.63
C GLN A 59 -10.15 -11.84 -7.20
N GLU A 60 -9.76 -10.66 -7.68
CA GLU A 60 -8.39 -10.42 -8.16
C GLU A 60 -7.35 -10.69 -7.06
N ILE A 61 -7.64 -10.29 -5.81
CA ILE A 61 -6.76 -10.56 -4.67
C ILE A 61 -6.65 -12.06 -4.43
N ALA A 62 -7.75 -12.80 -4.49
CA ALA A 62 -7.76 -14.26 -4.36
C ALA A 62 -6.90 -14.90 -5.45
N ASP A 63 -7.07 -14.48 -6.70
CA ASP A 63 -6.32 -14.99 -7.86
C ASP A 63 -4.82 -14.69 -7.76
N ILE A 64 -4.44 -13.48 -7.32
CA ILE A 64 -3.02 -13.08 -7.14
C ILE A 64 -2.36 -13.84 -5.98
N THR A 65 -3.08 -14.01 -4.88
CA THR A 65 -2.50 -14.55 -3.63
C THR A 65 -2.63 -16.06 -3.49
N GLY A 66 -3.42 -16.71 -4.36
CA GLY A 66 -3.78 -18.13 -4.22
C GLY A 66 -4.69 -18.41 -3.02
N LEU A 67 -5.29 -17.38 -2.42
CA LEU A 67 -6.25 -17.52 -1.33
C LEU A 67 -7.65 -17.75 -1.88
N THR A 68 -8.52 -18.34 -1.06
CA THR A 68 -9.96 -18.32 -1.36
C THR A 68 -10.54 -16.92 -1.11
N LEU A 69 -11.63 -16.59 -1.81
CA LEU A 69 -12.36 -15.32 -1.64
C LEU A 69 -12.75 -15.05 -0.16
N SER A 70 -13.20 -16.09 0.56
CA SER A 70 -13.54 -16.01 1.98
C SER A 70 -12.32 -15.72 2.87
N ASN A 71 -11.16 -16.30 2.54
CA ASN A 71 -9.92 -16.02 3.25
C ASN A 71 -9.46 -14.57 3.02
N VAL A 72 -9.62 -14.02 1.80
CA VAL A 72 -9.35 -12.60 1.52
C VAL A 72 -10.23 -11.71 2.38
N ALA A 73 -11.55 -11.92 2.37
CA ALA A 73 -12.49 -11.13 3.16
C ALA A 73 -12.17 -11.18 4.67
N THR A 74 -11.89 -12.37 5.20
CA THR A 74 -11.55 -12.57 6.62
C THR A 74 -10.23 -11.89 6.98
N LYS A 75 -9.20 -12.02 6.15
CA LYS A 75 -7.89 -11.37 6.39
C LYS A 75 -8.01 -9.86 6.34
N LEU A 76 -8.74 -9.32 5.36
CA LEU A 76 -8.95 -7.88 5.24
C LEU A 76 -9.71 -7.33 6.46
N LYS A 77 -10.76 -8.03 6.92
CA LYS A 77 -11.49 -7.67 8.13
C LYS A 77 -10.56 -7.62 9.36
N ARG A 78 -9.81 -8.70 9.60
CA ARG A 78 -8.88 -8.78 10.74
C ARG A 78 -7.76 -7.75 10.66
N ALA A 79 -7.26 -7.46 9.46
CA ALA A 79 -6.25 -6.42 9.26
C ALA A 79 -6.80 -5.03 9.62
N LYS A 80 -8.03 -4.70 9.18
CA LYS A 80 -8.70 -3.45 9.55
C LYS A 80 -8.93 -3.32 11.06
N GLU A 81 -9.35 -4.41 11.72
CA GLU A 81 -9.51 -4.45 13.18
C GLU A 81 -8.18 -4.17 13.90
N LYS A 82 -7.10 -4.85 13.52
CA LYS A 82 -5.76 -4.62 14.08
C LYS A 82 -5.24 -3.21 13.87
N LEU A 83 -5.45 -2.64 12.67
CA LEU A 83 -5.04 -1.26 12.38
C LEU A 83 -5.78 -0.27 13.29
N ARG A 84 -7.08 -0.48 13.50
CA ARG A 84 -7.89 0.35 14.40
C ARG A 84 -7.44 0.23 15.87
N GLU A 85 -7.11 -0.98 16.32
CA GLU A 85 -6.56 -1.19 17.67
C GLU A 85 -5.22 -0.48 17.85
N MET A 86 -4.36 -0.50 16.82
CA MET A 86 -3.06 0.18 16.87
C MET A 86 -3.16 1.70 16.75
N SER A 87 -4.16 2.24 16.04
CA SER A 87 -4.34 3.69 15.86
C SER A 87 -5.07 4.37 17.02
N ASN A 88 -5.77 3.60 17.86
CA ASN A 88 -6.45 4.09 19.06
C ASN A 88 -5.56 4.05 20.32
N LEU A 89 -4.26 3.78 20.14
CA LEU A 89 -3.20 3.93 21.15
C LEU A 89 -2.57 5.31 21.03
#